data_AF-C9JIN3-F1
#
_entry.id   AF-C9JIN3-F1
#
_cell.length_a   1.000
_cell.length_b   1.000
_cell.length_c   1.000
_cell.angle_alpha   90.00
_cell.angle_beta   90.00
_cell.angle_gamma   90.00
#
_symmetry.space_group_name_H-M   'P 1'
#
loop_
_entity.id
_entity.type
_entity.pdbx_description
1 polymer ?
#
loop_
_entity_poly.entity_id
_entity_poly.type
_entity_poly.pdbx_seq_one_letter_code
_entity_poly.pdbx_strand_id
1 'polypeptide(L)'
;MESKEPQLKGIVTRLFSQQGYFLQMHPDGTIDGTKDENSDYTLFNLIPVGLRVVAIQGVKASLYVAMNGEGYLYSSDVFTPECKFKESVFENYYVIYSSTLYRQQES
;
A
#
# COMPACT_ATOMS: atom_id res chain seq x y z
N MET A 1 -16.73 -28.57 -5.92
CA MET A 1 -16.54 -27.44 -5.00
C MET A 1 -16.37 -26.21 -5.87
N GLU A 2 -17.33 -25.30 -5.82
CA GLU A 2 -17.31 -24.06 -6.59
C GLU A 2 -16.39 -23.06 -5.85
N SER A 3 -15.27 -22.70 -6.47
CA SER A 3 -14.38 -21.66 -5.94
C SER A 3 -15.13 -20.33 -6.00
N LYS A 4 -15.52 -19.78 -4.84
CA LYS A 4 -16.19 -18.47 -4.77
C LYS A 4 -15.32 -17.42 -5.45
N GLU A 5 -15.89 -16.73 -6.42
CA GLU A 5 -15.22 -15.64 -7.13
C GLU A 5 -14.79 -14.54 -6.13
N PRO A 6 -13.59 -13.96 -6.27
CA PRO A 6 -13.14 -12.89 -5.38
C PRO A 6 -14.12 -11.72 -5.41
N GLN A 7 -14.64 -11.34 -4.24
CA GLN A 7 -15.68 -10.30 -4.16
C GLN A 7 -15.12 -8.88 -4.28
N LEU A 8 -13.80 -8.70 -4.05
CA LEU A 8 -13.14 -7.41 -4.10
C LEU A 8 -12.43 -7.22 -5.44
N LYS A 9 -12.80 -6.16 -6.17
CA LYS A 9 -12.13 -5.74 -7.40
C LYS A 9 -11.05 -4.71 -7.05
N GLY A 10 -9.86 -5.19 -6.74
CA GLY A 10 -8.65 -4.36 -6.67
C GLY A 10 -8.05 -4.08 -8.05
N ILE A 11 -6.98 -3.29 -8.07
CA ILE A 11 -6.16 -3.09 -9.26
C ILE A 11 -4.72 -3.51 -8.98
N VAL A 12 -4.03 -3.97 -10.02
CA VAL A 12 -2.56 -4.06 -10.01
C VAL A 12 -2.02 -2.75 -10.59
N THR A 13 -1.17 -2.06 -9.85
CA THR A 13 -0.62 -0.77 -10.29
C THR A 13 0.79 -0.54 -9.75
N ARG A 14 1.43 0.53 -10.22
CA ARG A 14 2.66 1.08 -9.64
C ARG A 14 2.35 2.38 -8.93
N LEU A 15 2.96 2.62 -7.78
CA LEU A 15 2.83 3.88 -7.03
C LEU A 15 4.05 4.76 -7.30
N PHE A 16 3.87 5.81 -8.10
CA PHE A 16 4.94 6.76 -8.41
C PHE A 16 4.90 7.94 -7.44
N SER A 17 5.97 8.11 -6.67
CA SER A 17 6.14 9.20 -5.73
C SER A 17 6.48 10.50 -6.46
N GLN A 18 5.95 11.62 -5.98
CA GLN A 18 6.32 12.96 -6.44
C GLN A 18 7.83 13.22 -6.35
N GLN A 19 8.55 12.51 -5.49
CA GLN A 19 10.01 12.60 -5.37
C GLN A 19 10.77 11.95 -6.55
N GLY A 20 10.07 11.37 -7.54
CA GLY A 20 10.67 10.83 -8.76
C GLY A 20 11.10 9.36 -8.66
N TYR A 21 10.42 8.58 -7.82
CA TYR A 21 10.71 7.15 -7.59
C TYR A 21 9.43 6.33 -7.61
N PHE A 22 9.49 5.13 -8.16
CA PHE A 22 8.48 4.10 -7.93
C PHE A 22 8.68 3.50 -6.55
N LEU A 23 7.61 3.41 -5.77
CA LEU A 23 7.61 2.58 -4.57
C LEU A 23 7.94 1.15 -4.99
N GLN A 24 8.75 0.44 -4.21
CA GLN A 24 9.00 -0.98 -4.41
C GLN A 24 8.99 -1.74 -3.08
N MET A 25 8.73 -3.04 -3.17
CA MET A 25 8.82 -3.97 -2.04
C MET A 25 9.62 -5.20 -2.45
N HIS A 26 10.76 -5.37 -1.80
CA HIS A 26 11.64 -6.51 -2.03
C HIS A 26 11.09 -7.80 -1.41
N PRO A 27 11.53 -8.99 -1.87
CA PRO A 27 11.11 -10.26 -1.30
C PRO A 27 11.43 -10.44 0.19
N ASP A 28 12.43 -9.72 0.71
CA ASP A 28 12.79 -9.71 2.13
C ASP A 28 11.92 -8.78 2.98
N GLY A 29 10.96 -8.07 2.35
CA GLY A 29 10.05 -7.15 3.02
C GLY A 29 10.57 -5.72 3.13
N THR A 30 11.75 -5.40 2.61
CA THR A 30 12.27 -4.03 2.54
C THR A 30 11.40 -3.18 1.61
N ILE A 31 11.06 -1.96 2.05
CA ILE A 31 10.26 -1.00 1.30
C ILE A 31 11.09 0.28 1.10
N ASP A 32 11.27 0.68 -0.15
CA ASP A 32 12.01 1.89 -0.54
C ASP A 32 11.53 2.40 -1.92
N GLY A 33 12.31 3.28 -2.56
CA GLY A 33 12.01 3.85 -3.86
C GLY A 33 13.08 3.56 -4.91
N THR A 34 12.67 3.20 -6.13
CA THR A 34 13.57 2.95 -7.27
C THR A 34 13.24 3.82 -8.48
N LYS A 35 14.23 4.04 -9.34
CA LYS A 35 14.05 4.63 -10.68
C LYS A 35 13.90 3.58 -11.78
N ASP A 36 14.05 2.30 -11.44
CA ASP A 36 13.87 1.20 -12.39
C ASP A 36 12.37 0.93 -12.59
N GLU A 37 11.81 1.48 -13.68
CA GLU A 37 10.39 1.30 -14.03
C GLU A 37 10.06 -0.14 -14.42
N ASN A 38 11.08 -0.95 -14.77
CA ASN A 38 10.93 -2.34 -15.16
C ASN A 38 11.05 -3.30 -13.96
N SER A 39 11.38 -2.79 -12.77
CA SER A 39 11.44 -3.62 -11.57
C SER A 39 10.07 -4.20 -11.26
N ASP A 40 10.00 -5.52 -11.26
CA ASP A 40 8.82 -6.30 -10.90
C ASP A 40 8.39 -6.08 -9.44
N TYR A 41 9.28 -5.55 -8.59
CA TYR A 41 9.01 -5.22 -7.19
C TYR A 41 8.21 -3.93 -7.01
N THR A 42 7.97 -3.18 -8.10
CA THR A 42 7.16 -1.95 -8.10
C THR A 42 5.66 -2.21 -8.29
N LEU A 43 5.26 -3.47 -8.51
CA LEU A 43 3.88 -3.86 -8.72
C LEU A 43 3.18 -4.13 -7.38
N PHE A 44 2.05 -3.44 -7.16
CA PHE A 44 1.23 -3.59 -5.97
C PHE A 44 -0.21 -3.92 -6.33
N ASN A 45 -0.83 -4.78 -5.52
CA ASN A 45 -2.28 -4.89 -5.43
C ASN A 45 -2.79 -3.74 -4.55
N LEU A 46 -3.61 -2.86 -5.13
CA LEU A 46 -4.43 -1.91 -4.38
C LEU A 46 -5.83 -2.52 -4.20
N ILE A 47 -6.09 -2.98 -2.97
CA ILE A 47 -7.28 -3.77 -2.65
C ILE A 47 -8.24 -2.87 -1.85
N PRO A 48 -9.45 -2.57 -2.35
CA PRO A 48 -10.42 -1.80 -1.58
C PRO A 48 -10.90 -2.63 -0.39
N VAL A 49 -10.75 -2.10 0.81
CA VAL A 49 -11.17 -2.74 2.08
C VAL A 49 -12.14 -1.87 2.88
N GLY A 50 -12.59 -0.77 2.30
CA GLY A 50 -13.59 0.14 2.83
C GLY A 50 -13.81 1.34 1.92
N LEU A 51 -14.72 2.24 2.29
CA LEU A 51 -14.95 3.48 1.55
C LEU A 51 -13.69 4.35 1.59
N ARG A 52 -13.01 4.50 0.44
CA ARG A 52 -11.72 5.22 0.33
C ARG A 52 -10.64 4.65 1.26
N VAL A 53 -10.70 3.35 1.54
CA VAL A 53 -9.69 2.65 2.34
C VAL A 53 -9.17 1.47 1.54
N VAL A 54 -7.85 1.39 1.41
CA VAL A 54 -7.16 0.32 0.68
C VAL A 54 -6.18 -0.41 1.57
N ALA A 55 -5.95 -1.67 1.22
CA ALA A 55 -4.72 -2.38 1.56
C ALA A 55 -3.77 -2.29 0.35
N ILE A 56 -2.47 -2.16 0.62
CA ILE A 56 -1.42 -2.11 -0.39
C ILE A 56 -0.56 -3.36 -0.19
N GLN A 57 -0.49 -4.23 -1.18
CA GLN A 57 0.26 -5.50 -1.09
C GLN A 57 1.25 -5.62 -2.24
N GLY A 58 2.52 -5.92 -1.94
CA GLY A 58 3.52 -6.18 -2.98
C GLY A 58 3.20 -7.47 -3.74
N VAL A 59 3.08 -7.41 -5.06
CA VAL A 59 2.67 -8.57 -5.89
C VAL A 59 3.68 -9.72 -5.78
N LYS A 60 4.98 -9.41 -5.78
CA LYS A 60 6.03 -10.44 -5.73
C LYS A 60 6.26 -10.99 -4.33
N ALA A 61 6.28 -10.11 -3.31
CA ALA A 61 6.53 -10.50 -1.93
C ALA A 61 5.30 -11.14 -1.25
N SER A 62 4.09 -10.87 -1.75
CA SER A 62 2.81 -11.21 -1.10
C SER A 62 2.63 -10.63 0.31
N LEU A 63 3.42 -9.60 0.66
CA LEU A 63 3.34 -8.90 1.95
C LEU A 63 2.54 -7.60 1.80
N TYR A 64 1.81 -7.25 2.85
CA TYR A 64 1.12 -5.97 2.99
C TYR A 64 2.09 -4.90 3.47
N VAL A 65 1.94 -3.68 2.96
CA VAL A 65 2.46 -2.48 3.61
C VAL A 65 1.59 -2.25 4.86
N ALA A 66 2.23 -1.98 6.00
CA ALA A 66 1.57 -1.65 7.26
C ALA A 66 2.31 -0.49 7.94
N MET A 67 1.63 0.21 8.84
CA MET A 67 2.22 1.29 9.63
C MET A 67 1.97 1.04 11.11
N ASN A 68 3.03 1.05 11.92
CA ASN A 68 2.91 0.86 13.37
C ASN A 68 2.57 2.16 14.11
N GLY A 69 2.32 2.07 15.42
CA GLY A 69 1.97 3.22 16.27
C GLY A 69 3.04 4.29 16.42
N GLU A 70 4.29 3.99 16.06
CA GLU A 70 5.40 4.97 16.03
C GLU A 70 5.49 5.70 14.68
N GLY A 71 4.67 5.33 13.70
CA GLY A 71 4.64 5.92 12.36
C GLY A 71 5.62 5.26 11.37
N TYR A 72 6.30 4.17 11.76
CA TYR A 72 7.17 3.43 10.86
C TYR A 72 6.38 2.51 9.96
N LEU A 73 6.74 2.49 8.68
CA LEU A 73 6.27 1.48 7.74
C LEU A 73 7.00 0.16 7.97
N TYR A 74 6.27 -0.93 7.86
CA TYR A 74 6.80 -2.29 7.88
C TYR A 74 6.02 -3.17 6.91
N SER A 75 6.55 -4.35 6.63
CA SER A 75 5.87 -5.37 5.82
C SER A 75 5.22 -6.42 6.73
N SER A 76 3.98 -6.80 6.41
CA SER A 76 3.18 -7.77 7.18
C SER A 76 2.69 -8.90 6.29
N ASP A 77 2.88 -10.14 6.71
CA ASP A 77 2.32 -11.33 6.07
C ASP A 77 0.84 -11.54 6.42
N VAL A 78 0.39 -10.97 7.55
CA VAL A 78 -1.00 -10.99 8.01
C VAL A 78 -1.68 -9.65 7.74
N PHE A 79 -2.92 -9.69 7.22
CA PHE A 79 -3.73 -8.48 7.09
C PHE A 79 -4.27 -8.05 8.46
N THR A 80 -3.77 -6.91 8.96
CA THR A 80 -4.15 -6.31 10.24
C THR A 80 -4.82 -4.95 10.04
N PRO A 81 -5.42 -4.34 11.07
CA PRO A 81 -5.89 -2.96 11.00
C PRO A 81 -4.80 -1.95 10.59
N GLU A 82 -3.52 -2.22 10.90
CA GLU A 82 -2.38 -1.38 10.51
C GLU A 82 -2.07 -1.42 9.02
N CYS A 83 -2.62 -2.39 8.27
CA CYS A 83 -2.50 -2.50 6.81
C CYS A 83 -3.51 -1.61 6.06
N LYS A 84 -4.37 -0.87 6.78
CA LYS A 84 -5.46 -0.08 6.20
C LYS A 84 -5.05 1.38 6.06
N PHE A 85 -5.01 1.84 4.81
CA PHE A 85 -4.70 3.22 4.47
C PHE A 85 -5.92 3.93 3.88
N LYS A 86 -6.21 5.12 4.40
CA LYS A 86 -7.22 6.02 3.82
C LYS A 86 -6.62 6.76 2.63
N GLU A 87 -7.32 6.69 1.50
CA GLU A 87 -7.02 7.43 0.28
C GLU A 87 -7.65 8.83 0.34
N SER A 88 -6.83 9.84 0.07
CA SER A 88 -7.28 11.22 -0.08
C SER A 88 -6.61 11.87 -1.28
N VAL A 89 -7.35 12.68 -2.02
CA VAL A 89 -6.81 13.44 -3.16
C VAL A 89 -6.24 14.76 -2.64
N PHE A 90 -5.05 15.12 -3.11
CA PHE A 90 -4.39 16.39 -2.84
C PHE A 90 -4.20 17.18 -4.14
N GLU A 91 -4.64 18.43 -4.14
CA GLU A 91 -4.60 19.38 -5.28
C GLU A 91 -5.17 18.83 -6.61
N ASN A 92 -6.00 17.79 -6.59
CA ASN A 92 -6.52 17.06 -7.76
C ASN A 92 -5.47 16.30 -8.59
N TYR A 93 -4.21 16.21 -8.15
CA TYR A 93 -3.14 15.54 -8.89
C TYR A 93 -2.50 14.35 -8.16
N TYR A 94 -2.54 14.36 -6.82
CA TYR A 94 -1.88 13.34 -6.00
C TYR A 94 -2.88 12.56 -5.17
N VAL A 95 -2.58 11.29 -4.94
CA VAL A 95 -3.26 10.46 -3.94
C VAL A 95 -2.32 10.30 -2.75
N ILE A 96 -2.82 10.65 -1.57
CA ILE A 96 -2.14 10.44 -0.29
C ILE A 96 -2.80 9.25 0.41
N TYR A 97 -1.96 8.35 0.89
CA TYR A 97 -2.33 7.19 1.71
C TYR A 97 -1.92 7.48 3.15
N SER A 98 -2.88 7.48 4.07
CA SER A 98 -2.67 7.81 5.48
C SER A 98 -3.17 6.69 6.39
N SER A 99 -2.52 6.48 7.55
CA SER A 99 -3.00 5.49 8.52
C SER A 99 -4.44 5.77 8.92
N THR A 100 -5.24 4.71 9.05
CA THR A 100 -6.60 4.82 9.60
C THR A 100 -6.63 4.85 11.13
N LEU A 101 -5.52 4.48 11.78
CA LEU A 101 -5.41 4.36 13.24
C LEU A 101 -4.60 5.50 13.87
N TYR A 102 -3.51 5.88 13.20
CA TYR A 102 -2.49 6.73 13.80
C TYR A 102 -2.52 8.12 13.18
N ARG A 103 -2.65 9.12 14.04
CA ARG A 103 -2.59 10.54 13.71
C ARG A 103 -1.78 11.23 14.77
N GLN A 104 -0.93 12.18 14.36
CA GLN A 104 -0.25 13.05 15.30
C GLN A 104 -1.33 13.85 16.06
N GLN A 105 -1.32 13.76 17.39
CA GLN A 105 -2.15 14.64 18.21
C GLN A 105 -1.56 16.05 18.12
N GLU A 106 -2.40 17.05 17.83
CA GLU A 106 -1.98 18.45 17.82
C GLU A 106 -1.49 18.81 19.23
N SER A 107 -0.25 19.31 19.33
CA SER A 107 0.32 19.91 20.54
C SER A 107 -0.03 21.38 20.66
#